data_AF-A0A6A4P7K6-F1
#
_entry.id   AF-A0A6A4P7K6-F1
#
_cell.length_a   1.000
_cell.length_b   1.000
_cell.length_c   1.000
_cell.angle_alpha   90.00
_cell.angle_beta   90.00
_cell.angle_gamma   90.00
#
_symmetry.space_group_name_H-M   'P 1'
#
loop_
_entity.id
_entity.type
_entity.pdbx_description
1 polymer ?
#
loop_
_entity_poly.entity_id
_entity_poly.type
_entity_poly.pdbx_seq_one_letter_code
_entity_poly.pdbx_strand_id
1 'polypeptide(L)'
;MNRALIDRWNNADALYATPTGSNDDWYWLYVAIKFKCLIVTNDEMRDHLFQLLGNDFFPKWKERHQVHFSFTDTGPEFHMPPPCSVVIQESEEGHWHIPIESEHNYESERRWLCVTRGKAAMIGQDFSASEGKC
;
A
#
# COMPACT_ATOMS: atom_id res chain seq x y z
N MET A 1 -12.21 -26.17 21.83
CA MET A 1 -12.10 -24.70 21.93
C MET A 1 -11.12 -24.39 23.05
N ASN A 2 -10.06 -23.64 22.77
CA ASN A 2 -8.95 -23.44 23.72
C ASN A 2 -9.27 -22.29 24.71
N ARG A 3 -10.13 -22.59 25.70
CA ARG A 3 -10.73 -21.59 26.61
C ARG A 3 -9.69 -20.72 27.32
N ALA A 4 -8.58 -21.30 27.74
CA ALA A 4 -7.48 -20.57 28.39
C ALA A 4 -6.86 -19.49 27.49
N LEU A 5 -6.79 -19.71 26.17
CA LEU A 5 -6.26 -18.74 25.21
C LEU A 5 -7.24 -17.56 25.03
N ILE A 6 -8.53 -17.87 24.93
CA ILE A 6 -9.60 -16.86 24.78
C ILE A 6 -9.67 -15.99 26.04
N ASP A 7 -9.65 -16.61 27.22
CA ASP A 7 -9.65 -15.88 28.49
C ASP A 7 -8.41 -14.97 28.61
N ARG A 8 -7.25 -15.42 28.11
CA ARG A 8 -6.03 -14.59 28.06
C ARG A 8 -6.19 -13.36 27.16
N TRP A 9 -6.79 -13.50 25.98
CA TRP A 9 -7.01 -12.37 25.08
C TRP A 9 -8.07 -11.40 25.61
N ASN A 10 -9.15 -11.92 26.21
CA ASN A 10 -10.15 -11.11 26.89
C ASN A 10 -9.53 -10.29 28.03
N ASN A 11 -8.73 -10.92 28.88
CA ASN A 11 -8.07 -10.23 30.00
C ASN A 11 -6.98 -9.22 29.57
N ALA A 12 -6.56 -9.28 28.30
CA ALA A 12 -5.58 -8.37 27.72
C ALA A 12 -6.21 -7.27 26.84
N ASP A 13 -7.55 -7.13 26.85
CA ASP A 13 -8.31 -6.22 25.98
C ASP A 13 -7.99 -6.40 24.48
N ALA A 14 -7.60 -7.61 24.08
CA ALA A 14 -7.20 -7.97 22.72
C ALA A 14 -8.31 -8.71 21.95
N LEU A 15 -9.48 -8.93 22.57
CA LEU A 15 -10.63 -9.57 21.96
C LEU A 15 -11.90 -8.79 22.29
N TYR A 16 -12.71 -8.53 21.26
CA TYR A 16 -14.02 -7.93 21.41
C TYR A 16 -15.07 -8.87 20.80
N ALA A 17 -16.02 -9.31 21.63
CA ALA A 17 -17.14 -10.12 21.15
C ALA A 17 -18.24 -9.20 20.61
N THR A 18 -18.52 -9.31 19.30
CA THR A 18 -19.60 -8.54 18.68
C THR A 18 -20.97 -9.04 19.18
N PRO A 19 -21.94 -8.14 19.41
CA PRO A 19 -23.30 -8.52 19.78
C PRO A 19 -23.95 -9.43 18.74
N THR A 20 -24.72 -10.41 19.21
CA THR A 20 -25.48 -11.33 18.34
C THR A 20 -26.39 -10.57 17.38
N GLY A 21 -26.33 -10.90 16.09
CA GLY A 21 -27.14 -10.29 15.04
C GLY A 21 -26.59 -8.98 14.48
N SER A 22 -25.46 -8.49 14.98
CA SER A 22 -24.74 -7.38 14.36
C SER A 22 -23.75 -7.88 13.31
N ASN A 23 -23.49 -7.06 12.28
CA ASN A 23 -22.44 -7.33 11.31
C ASN A 23 -21.09 -6.89 11.91
N ASP A 24 -20.17 -7.84 12.06
CA ASP A 24 -18.82 -7.65 12.58
C ASP A 24 -17.93 -6.77 11.67
N ASP A 25 -18.26 -6.68 10.38
CA ASP A 25 -17.57 -5.83 9.39
C ASP A 25 -17.39 -4.39 9.86
N TRP A 26 -18.47 -3.81 10.39
CA TRP A 26 -18.45 -2.43 10.85
C TRP A 26 -17.52 -2.20 12.04
N TYR A 27 -17.32 -3.22 12.89
CA TYR A 27 -16.52 -3.09 14.10
C TYR A 27 -15.05 -3.05 13.75
N TRP A 28 -14.55 -4.05 13.02
CA TRP A 28 -13.14 -4.09 12.66
C TRP A 28 -12.79 -2.94 11.70
N LEU A 29 -13.70 -2.54 10.83
CA LEU A 29 -13.45 -1.45 9.89
C LEU A 29 -13.37 -0.11 10.61
N TYR A 30 -14.31 0.16 11.52
CA TYR A 30 -14.30 1.37 12.34
C TYR A 30 -13.03 1.47 13.19
N VAL A 31 -12.62 0.38 13.83
CA VAL A 31 -11.39 0.33 14.64
C VAL A 31 -10.17 0.62 13.77
N ALA A 32 -10.02 -0.05 12.63
CA ALA A 32 -8.88 0.14 11.74
C ALA A 32 -8.78 1.58 11.22
N ILE A 33 -9.90 2.19 10.82
CA ILE A 33 -9.95 3.59 10.37
C ILE A 33 -9.63 4.56 11.51
N LYS A 34 -10.27 4.38 12.67
CA LYS A 34 -10.14 5.29 13.82
C LYS A 34 -8.71 5.29 14.38
N PHE A 35 -8.11 4.12 14.50
CA PHE A 35 -6.76 3.95 15.05
C PHE A 35 -5.66 3.98 14.00
N LYS A 36 -6.01 4.09 12.71
CA LYS A 36 -5.07 4.13 11.58
C LYS A 36 -4.09 2.94 11.61
N CYS A 37 -4.63 1.75 11.85
CA CYS A 37 -3.84 0.53 12.01
C CYS A 37 -4.09 -0.46 10.87
N LEU A 38 -3.22 -1.48 10.79
CA LEU A 38 -3.38 -2.57 9.84
C LEU A 38 -4.61 -3.41 10.19
N ILE A 39 -5.19 -4.03 9.15
CA ILE A 39 -6.21 -5.06 9.28
C ILE A 39 -5.76 -6.33 8.59
N VAL A 40 -5.86 -7.47 9.28
CA VAL A 40 -5.50 -8.77 8.72
C VAL A 40 -6.77 -9.47 8.27
N THR A 41 -7.02 -9.52 6.95
CA THR A 41 -8.18 -10.19 6.36
C THR A 41 -7.96 -10.46 4.87
N ASN A 42 -8.49 -11.58 4.38
CA ASN A 42 -8.55 -11.90 2.94
C ASN A 42 -9.91 -11.54 2.32
N ASP A 43 -10.81 -10.90 3.09
CA ASP A 43 -12.06 -10.38 2.54
C ASP A 43 -11.78 -9.20 1.60
N GLU A 44 -12.34 -9.25 0.39
CA GLU A 44 -12.14 -8.21 -0.61
C GLU A 44 -12.98 -6.95 -0.37
N MET A 45 -13.92 -6.99 0.58
CA MET A 45 -14.84 -5.92 0.94
C MET A 45 -15.65 -5.44 -0.26
N ARG A 46 -16.09 -6.39 -1.11
CA ARG A 46 -16.76 -6.14 -2.41
C ARG A 46 -18.27 -5.98 -2.33
N ASP A 47 -18.86 -6.21 -1.16
CA ASP A 47 -20.30 -6.15 -1.00
C ASP A 47 -20.87 -4.75 -1.27
N HIS A 48 -22.12 -4.70 -1.72
CA HIS A 48 -22.85 -3.45 -1.98
C HIS A 48 -22.85 -2.50 -0.77
N LEU A 49 -22.68 -3.04 0.44
CA LEU A 49 -22.55 -2.30 1.68
C LEU A 49 -21.32 -1.37 1.70
N PHE A 50 -20.20 -1.80 1.12
CA PHE A 50 -18.96 -1.03 1.09
C PHE A 50 -18.90 0.00 -0.05
N GLN A 51 -19.79 -0.10 -1.03
CA GLN A 51 -19.93 0.93 -2.08
C GLN A 51 -20.32 2.30 -1.48
N LEU A 52 -20.95 2.32 -0.29
CA LEU A 52 -21.24 3.55 0.44
C LEU A 52 -19.99 4.28 0.95
N LEU A 53 -18.83 3.60 1.06
CA LEU A 53 -17.57 4.19 1.51
C LEU A 53 -16.86 4.99 0.40
N GLY A 54 -17.42 4.98 -0.81
CA GLY A 54 -16.94 5.74 -1.95
C GLY A 54 -15.84 5.04 -2.75
N ASN A 55 -15.81 5.32 -4.05
CA ASN A 55 -14.92 4.64 -5.00
C ASN A 55 -13.50 5.21 -5.06
N ASP A 56 -13.20 6.27 -4.32
CA ASP A 56 -11.89 6.93 -4.35
C ASP A 56 -11.09 6.70 -3.05
N PHE A 57 -11.66 7.06 -1.90
CA PHE A 57 -10.98 6.94 -0.62
C PHE A 57 -10.78 5.48 -0.19
N PHE A 58 -11.84 4.67 -0.25
CA PHE A 58 -11.81 3.34 0.33
C PHE A 58 -10.83 2.37 -0.35
N PRO A 59 -10.73 2.31 -1.69
CA PRO A 59 -9.71 1.47 -2.35
C PRO A 59 -8.28 1.86 -1.96
N LYS A 60 -7.97 3.16 -1.90
CA LYS A 60 -6.66 3.68 -1.48
C LYS A 60 -6.36 3.37 -0.01
N TRP A 61 -7.37 3.49 0.85
CA TRP A 61 -7.25 3.10 2.26
C TRP A 61 -6.97 1.60 2.38
N LYS A 62 -7.72 0.77 1.63
CA LYS A 62 -7.60 -0.69 1.63
C LYS A 62 -6.19 -1.13 1.22
N GLU A 63 -5.67 -0.58 0.11
CA GLU A 63 -4.29 -0.83 -0.37
C GLU A 63 -3.25 -0.60 0.73
N ARG A 64 -3.45 0.40 1.61
CA ARG A 64 -2.44 0.79 2.60
C ARG A 64 -2.57 0.09 3.96
N HIS A 65 -3.72 -0.52 4.25
CA HIS A 65 -4.03 -1.06 5.59
C HIS A 65 -4.34 -2.56 5.58
N GLN A 66 -4.75 -3.15 4.46
CA GLN A 66 -5.11 -4.57 4.38
C GLN A 66 -3.88 -5.46 4.24
N VAL A 67 -3.68 -6.32 5.24
CA VAL A 67 -2.71 -7.41 5.24
C VAL A 67 -3.44 -8.68 4.81
N HIS A 68 -3.06 -9.22 3.66
CA HIS A 68 -3.52 -10.54 3.22
C HIS A 68 -2.66 -11.62 3.90
N PHE A 69 -3.17 -12.85 3.95
CA PHE A 69 -2.40 -13.98 4.47
C PHE A 69 -2.65 -15.25 3.67
N SER A 70 -1.63 -16.09 3.59
CA SER A 70 -1.70 -17.45 3.05
C SER A 70 -1.16 -18.44 4.08
N PHE A 71 -1.53 -19.70 3.96
CA PHE A 71 -0.96 -20.77 4.78
C PHE A 71 -0.02 -21.61 3.94
N THR A 72 1.20 -21.79 4.43
CA THR A 72 2.23 -22.67 3.87
C THR A 72 2.50 -23.82 4.85
N ASP A 73 3.30 -24.81 4.43
CA ASP A 73 3.74 -25.91 5.29
C ASP A 73 4.55 -25.42 6.53
N THR A 74 5.11 -24.23 6.46
CA THR A 74 5.88 -23.61 7.56
C THR A 74 5.04 -22.74 8.49
N GLY A 75 3.77 -22.48 8.13
CA GLY A 75 2.84 -21.63 8.88
C GLY A 75 2.24 -20.50 8.04
N PRO A 76 1.55 -19.54 8.71
CA PRO A 76 0.95 -18.40 8.03
C PRO A 76 2.03 -17.43 7.52
N GLU A 77 1.86 -16.99 6.28
CA GLU A 77 2.63 -15.93 5.64
C GLU A 77 1.74 -14.71 5.49
N PHE A 78 2.24 -13.54 5.90
CA PHE A 78 1.51 -12.28 5.83
C PHE A 78 2.05 -11.41 4.69
N HIS A 79 1.16 -11.06 3.76
CA HIS A 79 1.43 -10.17 2.64
C HIS A 79 1.09 -8.74 3.07
N MET A 80 2.13 -8.01 3.48
CA MET A 80 2.02 -6.67 4.02
C MET A 80 1.65 -5.65 2.92
N PRO A 81 0.91 -4.57 3.26
CA PRO A 81 0.72 -3.44 2.38
C PRO A 81 2.04 -2.88 1.84
N PRO A 82 2.01 -2.24 0.67
CA PRO A 82 3.21 -1.80 -0.01
C PRO A 82 3.84 -0.65 0.78
N PRO A 83 5.19 -0.55 0.83
CA PRO A 83 5.86 0.49 1.59
C PRO A 83 5.61 1.90 1.03
N CYS A 84 5.34 1.99 -0.28
CA CYS A 84 5.03 3.21 -1.00
C CYS A 84 3.68 3.10 -1.71
N SER A 85 2.95 4.21 -1.83
CA SER A 85 1.67 4.23 -2.56
C SER A 85 1.91 4.14 -4.06
N VAL A 86 1.07 3.37 -4.75
CA VAL A 86 1.18 3.19 -6.21
C VAL A 86 0.43 4.29 -6.96
N VAL A 87 0.91 5.52 -6.80
CA VAL A 87 0.35 6.73 -7.42
C VAL A 87 1.45 7.52 -8.13
N ILE A 88 1.06 8.50 -8.96
CA ILE A 88 2.01 9.45 -9.52
C ILE A 88 2.62 10.27 -8.37
N GLN A 89 3.95 10.32 -8.32
CA GLN A 89 4.71 10.99 -7.26
C GLN A 89 5.74 11.94 -7.84
N GLU A 90 5.84 13.13 -7.24
CA GLU A 90 6.92 14.10 -7.47
C GLU A 90 7.81 14.14 -6.23
N SER A 91 9.13 14.02 -6.43
CA SER A 91 10.12 14.16 -5.35
C SER A 91 10.46 15.62 -5.07
N GLU A 92 11.08 15.90 -3.93
CA GLU A 92 11.58 17.24 -3.58
C GLU A 92 12.61 17.78 -4.58
N GLU A 93 13.32 16.90 -5.29
CA GLU A 93 14.28 17.25 -6.35
C GLU A 93 13.60 17.51 -7.71
N GLY A 94 12.27 17.38 -7.78
CA GLY A 94 11.47 17.53 -8.99
C GLY A 94 11.57 16.32 -9.93
N HIS A 95 11.84 15.13 -9.40
CA HIS A 95 11.79 13.87 -10.15
C HIS A 95 10.38 13.30 -10.14
N TRP A 96 9.93 12.78 -11.28
CA TRP A 96 8.60 12.20 -11.41
C TRP A 96 8.67 10.68 -11.49
N HIS A 97 7.82 10.01 -10.72
CA HIS A 97 7.61 8.57 -10.75
C HIS A 97 6.15 8.30 -11.12
N ILE A 98 5.94 7.70 -12.29
CA ILE A 98 4.61 7.46 -12.85
C ILE A 98 4.43 5.94 -12.98
N PRO A 99 3.54 5.31 -12.20
CA PRO A 99 3.25 3.90 -12.34
C PRO A 99 2.49 3.66 -13.65
N ILE A 100 2.87 2.64 -14.40
CA ILE A 100 2.16 2.22 -15.61
C ILE A 100 1.10 1.19 -15.20
N GLU A 101 -0.13 1.39 -15.64
CA GLU A 101 -1.24 0.46 -15.38
C GLU A 101 -0.90 -0.94 -15.93
N SER A 102 -1.08 -1.95 -15.09
CA SER A 102 -0.86 -3.36 -15.44
C SER A 102 -2.16 -4.13 -15.23
N GLU A 103 -2.49 -5.02 -16.17
CA GLU A 103 -3.67 -5.90 -16.03
C GLU A 103 -3.55 -6.87 -14.84
N HIS A 104 -2.31 -7.12 -14.40
CA HIS A 104 -2.00 -7.98 -13.27
C HIS A 104 -1.64 -7.12 -12.05
N ASN A 105 -2.32 -7.36 -10.93
CA ASN A 105 -2.13 -6.65 -9.65
C ASN A 105 -0.90 -7.13 -8.85
N TYR A 106 0.00 -7.92 -9.45
CA TYR A 106 1.26 -8.27 -8.80
C TYR A 106 2.18 -7.04 -8.78
N GLU A 107 2.14 -6.32 -7.66
CA GLU A 107 2.88 -5.08 -7.49
C GLU A 107 4.39 -5.22 -7.70
N SER A 108 4.96 -6.40 -7.40
CA SER A 108 6.38 -6.70 -7.56
C SER A 108 6.88 -6.57 -9.01
N GLU A 109 5.99 -6.65 -10.00
CA GLU A 109 6.35 -6.55 -11.42
C GLU A 109 5.87 -5.23 -12.08
N ARG A 110 5.27 -4.32 -11.30
CA ARG A 110 4.73 -3.07 -11.85
C ARG A 110 5.84 -2.21 -12.43
N ARG A 111 5.66 -1.80 -13.69
CA ARG A 111 6.59 -0.92 -14.39
C ARG A 111 6.35 0.54 -13.99
N TRP A 112 7.44 1.29 -13.83
CA TRP A 112 7.42 2.71 -13.51
C TRP A 112 8.17 3.50 -14.58
N LEU A 113 7.61 4.64 -14.98
CA LEU A 113 8.34 5.67 -15.72
C LEU A 113 8.99 6.62 -14.71
N CYS A 114 10.31 6.70 -14.72
CA CYS A 114 11.08 7.62 -13.89
C CYS A 114 11.64 8.75 -14.77
N VAL A 115 11.29 9.99 -14.44
CA VAL A 115 11.76 11.19 -15.12
C VAL A 115 12.61 11.99 -14.13
N THR A 116 13.91 12.05 -14.39
CA THR A 116 14.87 12.78 -13.56
C THR A 116 15.43 13.98 -14.32
N ARG A 117 15.85 15.02 -13.60
CA ARG A 117 16.52 16.15 -14.20
C ARG A 117 17.98 15.76 -14.42
N GLY A 118 18.47 15.86 -15.66
CA GLY A 118 19.90 15.70 -15.92
C GLY A 118 20.67 16.76 -15.14
N LYS A 119 21.72 16.37 -14.40
CA LYS A 119 22.66 17.35 -13.86
C LYS A 119 23.25 18.09 -15.05
N ALA A 120 23.04 19.42 -15.12
CA ALA A 120 23.77 20.25 -16.06
C ALA A 120 25.26 20.11 -15.71
N ALA A 121 25.99 19.33 -16.51
CA ALA A 121 27.44 19.41 -16.49
C ALA A 121 27.77 20.87 -16.81
N MET A 122 28.30 21.59 -15.82
CA MET A 122 29.02 22.84 -16.04
C MET A 122 30.20 22.51 -16.95
N ILE A 123 30.01 22.58 -18.27
CA ILE A 123 31.09 22.71 -19.24
C ILE A 123 30.83 24.01 -19.96
N GLY A 124 31.17 25.10 -19.27
CA GLY A 124 31.52 26.37 -19.88
C GLY A 124 33.01 26.61 -19.66
N GLN A 125 33.65 27.14 -20.70
CA GLN A 125 35.05 27.56 -20.86
C GLN A 125 36.01 26.50 -21.46
N ASP A 126 36.84 26.77 -22.48
CA ASP A 126 36.94 27.84 -23.49
C ASP A 126 38.16 27.53 -24.40
N PHE A 127 38.15 27.97 -25.67
CA PHE A 127 39.26 28.06 -26.67
C PHE A 127 40.01 26.76 -27.07
N SER A 128 40.39 26.48 -28.33
CA SER A 128 40.62 27.28 -29.53
C SER A 128 40.54 26.38 -30.78
N ALA A 129 39.73 26.73 -31.78
CA ALA A 129 39.87 26.15 -33.12
C ALA A 129 40.90 26.98 -33.90
N SER A 130 42.12 26.46 -34.02
CA SER A 130 43.10 26.97 -34.97
C SER A 130 42.74 26.49 -36.38
N GLU A 131 42.55 27.44 -37.29
CA GLU A 131 42.53 27.22 -38.73
C GLU A 131 43.83 26.54 -39.20
N GLY A 132 43.72 25.60 -40.13
CA GLY A 132 44.85 24.98 -40.82
C GLY A 132 44.40 24.19 -42.05
N LYS A 133 44.46 24.84 -43.21
CA LYS A 133 44.24 24.27 -44.56
C LYS A 133 45.35 23.28 -44.94
N CYS A 134 44.95 22.12 -45.45
CA CYS A 134 45.29 21.53 -46.76
C CYS A 134 44.91 20.05 -46.77
#